data_AF-U1NUW3-F1
#
_entry.id   AF-U1NUW3-F1
#
_cell.length_a   1.000
_cell.length_b   1.000
_cell.length_c   1.000
_cell.angle_alpha   90.00
_cell.angle_beta   90.00
_cell.angle_gamma   90.00
#
_symmetry.space_group_name_H-M   'P 1'
#
loop_
_entity.id
_entity.type
_entity.pdbx_description
1 polymer ?
#
loop_
_entity_poly.entity_id
_entity_poly.type
_entity_poly.pdbx_seq_one_letter_code
_entity_poly.pdbx_strand_id
1 'polypeptide(L)'
;MLIRQLEDGDLLADLHEDAMPALAEADIDVSVHDPDSHIRQTEQVRSSVRRGLRTLTSMSGFATLIPNVGSNLVECLPEATTVDDVAGVPGRIFDIKGRATVPAEPEFGVSEHAASVLLATREHGVDVRAGLNIAYDESLIEDLAAAGYSTVEFDSEANDELEATISEALADADLTETSVLYQTGGFGIEPISYILGPDAPAVATVVRDVV
;
A
#
# COMPACT_ATOMS: atom_id res chain seq x y z
N MET A 1 5.17 -34.25 32.38
CA MET A 1 4.84 -34.04 30.96
C MET A 1 5.29 -32.63 30.61
N LEU A 2 6.57 -32.34 30.37
CA LEU A 2 7.49 -32.81 29.31
C LEU A 2 7.10 -32.45 27.87
N ILE A 3 6.33 -31.37 27.67
CA ILE A 3 6.19 -30.69 26.37
C ILE A 3 6.10 -29.18 26.63
N ARG A 4 7.15 -28.62 27.26
CA ARG A 4 7.27 -27.17 27.52
C ARG A 4 8.72 -26.76 27.83
N GLN A 5 9.67 -27.35 27.12
CA GLN A 5 11.11 -27.05 27.20
C GLN A 5 11.82 -27.59 25.95
N LEU A 6 11.48 -27.04 24.78
CA LEU A 6 12.24 -27.18 23.54
C LEU A 6 12.22 -25.83 22.80
N GLU A 7 12.40 -24.75 23.57
CA GLU A 7 13.10 -23.55 23.10
C GLU A 7 14.58 -23.86 23.35
N ASP A 8 15.30 -24.13 22.27
CA ASP A 8 16.76 -24.01 22.10
C ASP A 8 17.08 -24.71 20.78
N GLY A 9 16.87 -23.97 19.68
CA GLY A 9 17.13 -24.40 18.31
C GLY A 9 18.61 -24.40 17.93
N ASP A 10 19.50 -24.87 18.81
CA ASP A 10 20.95 -24.90 18.55
C ASP A 10 21.52 -26.33 18.41
N LEU A 11 20.76 -27.39 18.73
CA LEU A 11 21.30 -28.76 18.63
C LEU A 11 21.20 -29.39 17.23
N LEU A 12 20.49 -28.75 16.29
CA LEU A 12 20.36 -29.24 14.91
C LEU A 12 21.36 -28.57 13.94
N ALA A 13 21.89 -27.40 14.31
CA ALA A 13 22.88 -26.67 13.53
C ALA A 13 24.27 -27.30 13.67
N ASP A 14 24.69 -27.62 14.90
CA ASP A 14 25.99 -28.23 15.18
C ASP A 14 26.17 -29.62 14.56
N LEU A 15 25.08 -30.38 14.38
CA LEU A 15 25.11 -31.74 13.82
C LEU A 15 25.11 -31.78 12.28
N HIS A 16 24.90 -30.63 11.62
CA HIS A 16 24.96 -30.51 10.16
C HIS A 16 26.33 -30.05 9.65
N GLU A 17 27.11 -29.37 10.50
CA GLU A 17 28.42 -28.82 10.14
C GLU A 17 29.54 -29.89 10.11
N ASP A 18 29.38 -30.97 10.88
CA ASP A 18 30.37 -32.09 10.94
C ASP A 18 30.30 -33.08 9.75
N ALA A 19 29.38 -32.91 8.80
CA ALA A 19 29.14 -33.89 7.73
C ALA A 19 29.56 -33.46 6.31
N MET A 20 29.90 -32.18 6.05
CA MET A 20 30.21 -31.71 4.68
C MET A 20 31.30 -30.61 4.61
N PRO A 21 32.59 -30.99 4.62
CA PRO A 21 33.70 -30.05 4.42
C PRO A 21 33.80 -29.42 3.01
N ALA A 22 32.92 -29.79 2.08
CA ALA A 22 33.03 -29.47 0.65
C ALA A 22 32.15 -28.30 0.18
N LEU A 23 31.47 -27.60 1.10
CA LEU A 23 30.59 -26.47 0.78
C LEU A 23 31.06 -25.13 1.35
N ALA A 24 32.29 -25.05 1.87
CA ALA A 24 32.86 -23.83 2.46
C ALA A 24 33.29 -22.75 1.44
N GLU A 25 33.07 -22.95 0.13
CA GLU A 25 33.48 -22.00 -0.92
C GLU A 25 32.34 -21.65 -1.89
N ALA A 26 31.18 -21.32 -1.35
CA ALA A 26 30.20 -20.53 -2.07
C ALA A 26 29.60 -19.51 -1.11
N ASP A 27 30.14 -18.28 -1.13
CA ASP A 27 29.45 -17.08 -0.65
C ASP A 27 28.18 -16.92 -1.51
N ILE A 28 27.12 -17.63 -1.12
CA ILE A 28 25.76 -17.30 -1.53
C ILE A 28 25.16 -16.60 -0.33
N ASP A 29 25.19 -15.28 -0.38
CA ASP A 29 24.42 -14.40 0.50
C ASP A 29 22.92 -14.60 0.21
N VAL A 30 22.40 -15.78 0.58
CA VAL A 30 20.97 -15.97 0.77
C VAL A 30 20.73 -15.55 2.20
N SER A 31 20.42 -14.28 2.38
CA SER A 31 19.78 -13.77 3.59
C SER A 31 18.49 -14.59 3.77
N VAL A 32 18.58 -15.64 4.58
CA VAL A 32 17.46 -16.48 4.97
C VAL A 32 16.52 -15.61 5.80
N HIS A 33 15.62 -14.91 5.12
CA HIS A 33 14.48 -14.34 5.78
C HIS A 33 13.68 -15.53 6.35
N ASP A 34 13.50 -15.56 7.67
CA ASP A 34 12.70 -16.58 8.35
C ASP A 34 11.38 -16.78 7.58
N PRO A 35 11.10 -17.96 6.98
CA PRO A 35 9.90 -18.19 6.18
C PRO A 35 8.63 -17.89 6.98
N ASP A 36 8.66 -18.10 8.29
CA ASP A 36 7.57 -17.75 9.19
C ASP A 36 7.38 -16.23 9.30
N SER A 37 8.43 -15.44 9.10
CA SER A 37 8.38 -13.98 9.06
C SER A 37 7.66 -13.47 7.82
N HIS A 38 7.96 -14.01 6.63
CA HIS A 38 7.27 -13.59 5.40
C HIS A 38 5.77 -13.90 5.45
N ILE A 39 5.40 -15.13 5.84
CA ILE A 39 3.98 -15.52 5.99
C ILE A 39 3.26 -14.61 7.00
N ARG A 40 3.90 -14.30 8.13
CA ARG A 40 3.36 -13.36 9.12
C ARG A 40 3.16 -11.96 8.55
N GLN A 41 4.13 -11.43 7.80
CA GLN A 41 4.02 -10.11 7.18
C GLN A 41 2.89 -10.06 6.15
N THR A 42 2.78 -11.06 5.27
CA THR A 42 1.71 -11.20 4.29
C THR A 42 0.32 -11.18 4.96
N GLU A 43 0.13 -11.96 6.03
CA GLU A 43 -1.14 -11.97 6.76
C GLU A 43 -1.40 -10.68 7.54
N GLN A 44 -0.35 -10.04 8.07
CA GLN A 44 -0.47 -8.76 8.77
C GLN A 44 -0.95 -7.66 7.82
N VAL A 45 -0.36 -7.58 6.62
CA VAL A 45 -0.77 -6.64 5.57
C VAL A 45 -2.22 -6.92 5.14
N ARG A 46 -2.59 -8.16 4.82
CA ARG A 46 -3.99 -8.49 4.46
C ARG A 46 -4.97 -8.14 5.58
N SER A 47 -4.61 -8.42 6.83
CA SER A 47 -5.42 -8.06 8.00
C SER A 47 -5.54 -6.55 8.18
N SER A 48 -4.49 -5.80 7.86
CA SER A 48 -4.49 -4.34 7.85
C SER A 48 -5.43 -3.78 6.79
N VAL A 49 -5.34 -4.25 5.54
CA VAL A 49 -6.27 -3.86 4.46
C VAL A 49 -7.71 -4.22 4.84
N ARG A 50 -7.97 -5.43 5.37
CA ARG A 50 -9.30 -5.82 5.86
C ARG A 50 -9.83 -4.85 6.93
N ARG A 51 -8.98 -4.35 7.83
CA ARG A 51 -9.35 -3.35 8.85
C ARG A 51 -9.70 -2.01 8.19
N GLY A 52 -8.86 -1.51 7.29
CA GLY A 52 -9.12 -0.27 6.55
C GLY A 52 -10.41 -0.33 5.72
N LEU A 53 -10.66 -1.44 5.01
CA LEU A 53 -11.90 -1.66 4.26
C LEU A 53 -13.14 -1.65 5.15
N ARG A 54 -13.08 -2.26 6.34
CA ARG A 54 -14.19 -2.18 7.30
C ARG A 54 -14.44 -0.75 7.76
N THR A 55 -13.38 0.03 7.98
CA THR A 55 -13.51 1.47 8.27
C THR A 55 -14.22 2.15 7.12
N LEU A 56 -13.72 2.07 5.88
CA LEU A 56 -14.31 2.71 4.69
C LEU A 56 -15.78 2.33 4.46
N THR A 57 -16.09 1.04 4.47
CA THR A 57 -17.44 0.52 4.15
C THR A 57 -18.46 0.74 5.27
N SER A 58 -18.02 1.05 6.49
CA SER A 58 -18.92 1.39 7.61
C SER A 58 -19.28 2.87 7.68
N MET A 59 -18.56 3.72 6.94
CA MET A 59 -18.77 5.16 6.94
C MET A 59 -19.88 5.55 5.97
N SER A 60 -20.74 6.48 6.40
CA SER A 60 -21.63 7.20 5.51
C SER A 60 -20.81 8.09 4.58
N GLY A 61 -21.24 8.25 3.33
CA GLY A 61 -20.60 9.19 2.40
C GLY A 61 -19.43 8.60 1.61
N PHE A 62 -18.73 7.55 2.07
CA PHE A 62 -17.60 7.01 1.30
C PHE A 62 -17.95 6.60 -0.13
N ALA A 63 -19.17 6.10 -0.38
CA ALA A 63 -19.65 5.80 -1.72
C ALA A 63 -19.62 6.99 -2.69
N THR A 64 -19.78 8.22 -2.21
CA THR A 64 -19.73 9.43 -3.06
C THR A 64 -18.31 9.83 -3.44
N LEU A 65 -17.31 9.26 -2.78
CA LEU A 65 -15.89 9.48 -3.08
C LEU A 65 -15.32 8.43 -4.04
N ILE A 66 -16.12 7.45 -4.48
CA ILE A 66 -15.66 6.40 -5.38
C ILE A 66 -15.67 6.92 -6.83
N PRO A 67 -14.53 6.95 -7.54
CA PRO A 67 -14.47 7.38 -8.94
C PRO A 67 -15.11 6.35 -9.88
N ASN A 68 -15.34 6.71 -11.15
CA ASN A 68 -15.95 5.81 -12.13
C ASN A 68 -15.08 4.57 -12.38
N VAL A 69 -13.75 4.70 -12.34
CA VAL A 69 -12.81 3.57 -12.41
C VAL A 69 -12.79 2.70 -11.15
N GLY A 70 -13.51 3.08 -10.09
CA GLY A 70 -13.53 2.41 -8.79
C GLY A 70 -12.35 2.75 -7.90
N SER A 71 -12.54 2.60 -6.58
CA SER A 71 -11.51 2.82 -5.57
C SER A 71 -10.77 1.53 -5.24
N ASN A 72 -9.52 1.63 -4.82
CA ASN A 72 -8.77 0.51 -4.28
C ASN A 72 -7.97 0.96 -3.05
N LEU A 73 -8.10 0.20 -1.97
CA LEU A 73 -7.27 0.37 -0.79
C LEU A 73 -6.16 -0.67 -0.86
N VAL A 74 -4.92 -0.20 -0.93
CA VAL A 74 -3.73 -1.04 -1.04
C VAL A 74 -2.82 -0.87 0.18
N GLU A 75 -2.10 -1.92 0.54
CA GLU A 75 -0.98 -1.86 1.48
C GLU A 75 0.12 -2.83 1.05
N CYS A 76 1.38 -2.40 1.10
CA CYS A 76 2.53 -3.16 0.68
C CYS A 76 3.29 -3.78 1.87
N LEU A 77 4.10 -4.79 1.57
CA LEU A 77 5.11 -5.29 2.50
C LEU A 77 6.15 -4.19 2.82
N PRO A 78 6.86 -4.26 3.97
CA PRO A 78 7.90 -3.28 4.29
C PRO A 78 9.00 -3.16 3.24
N GLU A 79 9.42 -4.29 2.66
CA GLU A 79 10.47 -4.38 1.63
C GLU A 79 9.88 -4.50 0.21
N ALA A 80 8.66 -4.01 0.00
CA ALA A 80 7.98 -4.14 -1.29
C ALA A 80 8.74 -3.42 -2.42
N THR A 81 8.95 -4.12 -3.52
CA THR A 81 9.61 -3.60 -4.73
C THR A 81 8.75 -3.77 -5.98
N THR A 82 7.76 -4.64 -5.93
CA THR A 82 6.91 -4.96 -7.07
C THR A 82 5.43 -4.92 -6.69
N VAL A 83 4.55 -4.86 -7.69
CA VAL A 83 3.09 -4.93 -7.50
C VAL A 83 2.67 -6.22 -6.78
N ASP A 84 3.43 -7.31 -6.94
CA ASP A 84 3.18 -8.59 -6.27
C ASP A 84 3.40 -8.52 -4.76
N ASP A 85 4.15 -7.53 -4.26
CA ASP A 85 4.35 -7.27 -2.84
C ASP A 85 3.26 -6.37 -2.24
N VAL A 86 2.25 -6.00 -3.03
CA VAL A 86 1.17 -5.09 -2.65
C VAL A 86 -0.16 -5.81 -2.58
N ALA A 87 -0.79 -5.81 -1.40
CA ALA A 87 -2.15 -6.30 -1.22
C ALA A 87 -3.16 -5.22 -1.61
N GLY A 88 -4.22 -5.60 -2.33
CA GLY A 88 -5.33 -4.73 -2.69
C GLY A 88 -6.64 -5.50 -2.82
N VAL A 89 -7.71 -4.81 -3.25
CA VAL A 89 -9.02 -5.42 -3.50
C VAL A 89 -9.10 -5.90 -4.95
N PRO A 90 -9.25 -7.22 -5.19
CA PRO A 90 -9.52 -7.74 -6.53
C PRO A 90 -10.85 -7.18 -7.03
N GLY A 91 -10.88 -6.62 -8.23
CA GLY A 91 -12.12 -6.05 -8.78
C GLY A 91 -12.56 -4.72 -8.14
N ARG A 92 -11.73 -4.09 -7.29
CA ARG A 92 -11.92 -2.73 -6.73
C ARG A 92 -13.18 -2.56 -5.88
N ILE A 93 -13.33 -1.40 -5.28
CA ILE A 93 -14.48 -0.96 -4.49
C ILE A 93 -15.36 -0.10 -5.39
N PHE A 94 -16.65 -0.41 -5.45
CA PHE A 94 -17.61 0.31 -6.29
C PHE A 94 -18.80 0.83 -5.48
N ASP A 95 -19.37 1.96 -5.90
CA ASP A 95 -20.68 2.39 -5.44
C ASP A 95 -21.77 1.55 -6.09
N ILE A 96 -22.52 0.79 -5.29
CA ILE A 96 -23.71 0.07 -5.71
C ILE A 96 -24.90 0.61 -4.92
N LYS A 97 -25.65 1.50 -5.57
CA LYS A 97 -26.88 2.12 -5.03
C LYS A 97 -26.64 2.93 -3.74
N GLY A 98 -25.58 3.74 -3.72
CA GLY A 98 -25.20 4.56 -2.57
C GLY A 98 -24.45 3.78 -1.48
N ARG A 99 -23.85 2.65 -1.82
CA ARG A 99 -23.13 1.78 -0.88
C ARG A 99 -21.83 1.27 -1.49
N ALA A 100 -20.73 1.57 -0.79
CA ALA A 100 -19.43 1.00 -1.10
C ALA A 100 -19.45 -0.52 -0.96
N THR A 101 -19.22 -1.21 -2.07
CA THR A 101 -19.22 -2.66 -2.17
C THR A 101 -17.84 -3.17 -2.49
N VAL A 102 -17.37 -4.12 -1.68
CA VAL A 102 -16.09 -4.82 -1.83
C VAL A 102 -16.39 -6.23 -2.36
N PRO A 103 -15.96 -6.60 -3.57
CA PRO A 103 -16.36 -7.84 -4.23
C PRO A 103 -15.62 -9.08 -3.70
N ALA A 104 -14.41 -8.91 -3.17
CA ALA A 104 -13.55 -10.01 -2.72
C ALA A 104 -12.64 -9.61 -1.54
N GLU A 105 -12.02 -10.59 -0.88
CA GLU A 105 -11.03 -10.33 0.16
C GLU A 105 -9.72 -9.77 -0.43
N PRO A 106 -8.89 -9.07 0.38
CA PRO A 106 -7.61 -8.57 -0.11
C PRO A 106 -6.64 -9.68 -0.53
N GLU A 107 -6.01 -9.47 -1.69
CA GLU A 107 -5.03 -10.35 -2.32
C GLU A 107 -3.83 -9.53 -2.82
N PHE A 108 -2.68 -10.19 -2.92
CA PHE A 108 -1.44 -9.58 -3.43
C PHE A 108 -1.41 -9.56 -4.96
N GLY A 109 -0.83 -8.52 -5.56
CA GLY A 109 -0.63 -8.44 -7.02
C GLY A 109 -1.87 -8.06 -7.83
N VAL A 110 -2.98 -7.66 -7.19
CA VAL A 110 -4.28 -7.47 -7.87
C VAL A 110 -4.60 -6.03 -8.27
N SER A 111 -3.79 -5.06 -7.86
CA SER A 111 -4.07 -3.63 -8.03
C SER A 111 -2.90 -2.86 -8.62
N GLU A 112 -2.65 -3.06 -9.91
CA GLU A 112 -1.52 -2.45 -10.63
C GLU A 112 -1.40 -0.94 -10.42
N HIS A 113 -2.39 -0.15 -10.84
CA HIS A 113 -2.23 1.32 -10.86
C HIS A 113 -2.02 1.95 -9.47
N ALA A 114 -2.84 1.59 -8.48
CA ALA A 114 -2.67 2.11 -7.11
C ALA A 114 -1.39 1.59 -6.44
N ALA A 115 -0.97 0.36 -6.75
CA ALA A 115 0.32 -0.16 -6.29
C ALA A 115 1.49 0.59 -6.94
N SER A 116 1.43 0.89 -8.23
CA SER A 116 2.47 1.63 -8.94
C SER A 116 2.63 3.06 -8.40
N VAL A 117 1.54 3.77 -8.11
CA VAL A 117 1.62 5.10 -7.46
C VAL A 117 2.26 5.01 -6.07
N LEU A 118 1.84 4.02 -5.27
CA LEU A 118 2.41 3.77 -3.94
C LEU A 118 3.92 3.47 -4.02
N LEU A 119 4.33 2.56 -4.91
CA LEU A 119 5.72 2.15 -5.07
C LEU A 119 6.60 3.28 -5.60
N ALA A 120 6.15 4.01 -6.63
CA ALA A 120 6.86 5.18 -7.14
C ALA A 120 7.08 6.26 -6.06
N THR A 121 6.10 6.44 -5.18
CA THR A 121 6.24 7.36 -4.04
C THR A 121 7.28 6.86 -3.03
N ARG A 122 7.33 5.53 -2.78
CA ARG A 122 8.35 4.91 -1.92
C ARG A 122 9.75 5.02 -2.50
N GLU A 123 9.90 4.85 -3.80
CA GLU A 123 11.19 4.98 -4.49
C GLU A 123 11.78 6.40 -4.38
N HIS A 124 10.93 7.41 -4.20
CA HIS A 124 11.34 8.78 -3.90
C HIS A 124 11.79 8.97 -2.42
N GLY A 125 11.83 7.90 -1.61
CA GLY A 125 12.31 7.93 -0.22
C GLY A 125 11.24 8.24 0.83
N VAL A 126 9.96 8.21 0.45
CA VAL A 126 8.83 8.42 1.37
C VAL A 126 8.39 7.08 1.96
N ASP A 127 8.39 6.93 3.28
CA ASP A 127 7.99 5.66 3.93
C ASP A 127 6.47 5.48 4.05
N VAL A 128 5.76 5.59 2.94
CA VAL A 128 4.33 5.25 2.83
C VAL A 128 4.19 3.76 2.51
N ARG A 129 3.28 3.05 3.16
CA ARG A 129 3.04 1.62 2.87
C ARG A 129 1.63 1.36 2.39
N ALA A 130 0.72 2.33 2.44
CA ALA A 130 -0.65 2.16 2.01
C ALA A 130 -1.11 3.32 1.13
N GLY A 131 -2.10 3.03 0.29
CA GLY A 131 -2.68 3.99 -0.62
C GLY A 131 -4.17 3.74 -0.83
N LEU A 132 -4.94 4.81 -1.02
CA LEU A 132 -6.34 4.75 -1.41
C LEU A 132 -6.60 5.78 -2.51
N ASN A 133 -7.13 5.31 -3.64
CA ASN A 133 -7.60 6.22 -4.68
C ASN A 133 -9.08 6.55 -4.50
N ILE A 134 -9.40 7.84 -4.60
CA ILE A 134 -10.75 8.40 -4.54
C ILE A 134 -10.95 9.39 -5.69
N ALA A 135 -12.21 9.75 -5.94
CA ALA A 135 -12.54 10.79 -6.90
C ALA A 135 -11.89 12.11 -6.46
N TYR A 136 -11.27 12.80 -7.42
CA TYR A 136 -10.79 14.15 -7.19
C TYR A 136 -11.96 15.13 -7.10
N ASP A 137 -11.87 16.00 -6.11
CA ASP A 137 -12.71 17.18 -5.95
C ASP A 137 -11.86 18.30 -5.36
N GLU A 138 -11.94 19.50 -5.92
CA GLU A 138 -11.12 20.64 -5.50
C GLU A 138 -11.35 21.00 -4.03
N SER A 139 -12.62 21.00 -3.57
CA SER A 139 -12.94 21.32 -2.18
C SER A 139 -12.43 20.27 -1.21
N LEU A 140 -12.43 18.99 -1.62
CA LEU A 140 -11.84 17.91 -0.81
C LEU A 140 -10.33 18.08 -0.64
N ILE A 141 -9.61 18.51 -1.69
CA ILE A 141 -8.18 18.79 -1.59
C ILE A 141 -7.91 19.97 -0.65
N GLU A 142 -8.72 21.03 -0.72
CA GLU A 142 -8.62 22.16 0.20
C GLU A 142 -8.86 21.74 1.66
N ASP A 143 -9.86 20.89 1.92
CA ASP A 143 -10.16 20.36 3.25
C ASP A 143 -9.02 19.49 3.79
N LEU A 144 -8.42 18.63 2.96
CA LEU A 144 -7.26 17.82 3.33
C LEU A 144 -6.02 18.68 3.65
N ALA A 145 -5.76 19.71 2.84
CA ALA A 145 -4.69 20.66 3.12
C ALA A 145 -4.94 21.45 4.43
N ALA A 146 -6.18 21.88 4.67
CA ALA A 146 -6.57 22.57 5.90
C ALA A 146 -6.48 21.68 7.15
N ALA A 147 -6.66 20.36 7.00
CA ALA A 147 -6.44 19.36 8.03
C ALA A 147 -4.95 19.10 8.31
N GLY A 148 -4.04 19.65 7.51
CA GLY A 148 -2.60 19.58 7.70
C GLY A 148 -1.90 18.46 6.94
N TYR A 149 -2.54 17.84 5.95
CA TYR A 149 -1.92 16.86 5.06
C TYR A 149 -1.22 17.57 3.89
N SER A 150 -0.01 17.15 3.53
CA SER A 150 0.64 17.63 2.30
C SER A 150 -0.16 17.19 1.09
N THR A 151 -0.49 18.13 0.19
CA THR A 151 -1.20 17.87 -1.06
C THR A 151 -0.32 18.27 -2.24
N VAL A 152 -0.07 17.35 -3.17
CA VAL A 152 0.78 17.57 -4.34
C VAL A 152 0.02 17.20 -5.61
N GLU A 153 -0.06 18.14 -6.54
CA GLU A 153 -0.57 17.88 -7.89
C GLU A 153 0.54 17.27 -8.75
N PHE A 154 0.19 16.27 -9.57
CA PHE A 154 1.06 15.75 -10.62
C PHE A 154 0.31 15.72 -11.96
N ASP A 155 1.04 15.96 -13.04
CA ASP A 155 0.50 15.85 -14.40
C ASP A 155 0.73 14.43 -14.92
N SER A 156 -0.35 13.66 -15.02
CA SER A 156 -0.33 12.27 -15.49
C SER A 156 0.18 12.07 -16.92
N GLU A 157 0.23 13.13 -17.71
CA GLU A 157 0.69 13.13 -19.09
C GLU A 157 2.10 13.74 -19.24
N ALA A 158 2.76 14.11 -18.14
CA ALA A 158 4.09 14.73 -18.16
C ALA A 158 5.17 13.80 -18.75
N ASN A 159 5.11 12.50 -18.42
CA ASN A 159 6.05 11.50 -18.90
C ASN A 159 5.31 10.20 -19.28
N ASP A 160 5.92 9.39 -20.16
CA ASP A 160 5.39 8.06 -20.51
C ASP A 160 5.46 7.07 -19.32
N GLU A 161 6.35 7.35 -18.37
CA GLU A 161 6.60 6.53 -17.17
C GLU A 161 5.99 7.20 -15.94
N LEU A 162 5.13 6.46 -15.22
CA LEU A 162 4.48 6.94 -14.00
C LEU A 162 5.49 7.27 -12.89
N GLU A 163 6.53 6.44 -12.73
CA GLU A 163 7.57 6.66 -11.75
C GLU A 163 8.28 8.00 -11.95
N ALA A 164 8.66 8.32 -13.19
CA ALA A 164 9.27 9.59 -13.54
C ALA A 164 8.35 10.77 -13.24
N THR A 165 7.06 10.64 -13.58
CA THR A 165 6.03 11.65 -13.31
C THR A 165 5.88 11.94 -11.81
N ILE A 166 5.76 10.89 -10.99
CA ILE A 166 5.65 11.03 -9.54
C ILE A 166 6.93 11.60 -8.95
N SER A 167 8.10 11.12 -9.39
CA SER A 167 9.39 11.59 -8.90
C SER A 167 9.62 13.09 -9.22
N GLU A 168 9.21 13.54 -10.40
CA GLU A 168 9.26 14.97 -10.78
C GLU A 168 8.32 15.81 -9.91
N ALA A 169 7.09 15.36 -9.68
CA ALA A 169 6.14 16.05 -8.82
C ALA A 169 6.60 16.14 -7.36
N LEU A 170 7.35 15.13 -6.88
CA LEU A 170 7.83 15.04 -5.51
C LEU A 170 9.18 15.69 -5.27
N ALA A 171 9.93 16.07 -6.32
CA ALA A 171 11.32 16.51 -6.23
C ALA A 171 11.59 17.64 -5.22
N ASP A 172 10.62 18.56 -5.06
CA ASP A 172 10.70 19.70 -4.13
C ASP A 172 9.60 19.63 -3.03
N ALA A 173 8.91 18.51 -2.89
CA ALA A 173 7.79 18.36 -1.96
C ALA A 173 8.26 17.95 -0.56
N ASP A 174 7.80 18.67 0.47
CA ASP A 174 7.94 18.26 1.87
C ASP A 174 6.68 17.50 2.30
N LEU A 175 6.78 16.17 2.29
CA LEU A 175 5.65 15.27 2.52
C LEU A 175 5.52 14.89 3.99
N THR A 176 4.31 15.01 4.52
CA THR A 176 3.91 14.42 5.79
C THR A 176 3.81 12.89 5.68
N GLU A 177 3.86 12.18 6.81
CA GLU A 177 3.72 10.70 6.88
C GLU A 177 2.44 10.20 6.18
N THR A 178 1.40 11.02 6.17
CA THR A 178 0.22 10.86 5.30
C THR A 178 0.15 12.03 4.35
N SER A 179 0.08 11.77 3.05
CA SER A 179 0.07 12.81 2.01
C SER A 179 -0.93 12.47 0.91
N VAL A 180 -1.29 13.46 0.11
CA VAL A 180 -2.26 13.32 -0.99
C VAL A 180 -1.58 13.69 -2.30
N LEU A 181 -1.49 12.74 -3.22
CA LEU A 181 -1.07 12.99 -4.60
C LEU A 181 -2.33 13.02 -5.46
N TYR A 182 -2.51 14.04 -6.29
CA TYR A 182 -3.70 14.13 -7.13
C TYR A 182 -3.38 14.60 -8.55
N GLN A 183 -4.26 14.22 -9.48
CA GLN A 183 -4.28 14.70 -10.84
C GLN A 183 -5.64 15.30 -11.14
N THR A 184 -5.67 16.41 -11.88
CA THR A 184 -6.90 17.09 -12.31
C THR A 184 -7.50 16.51 -13.59
N GLY A 185 -6.98 15.36 -14.03
CA GLY A 185 -7.41 14.63 -15.23
C GLY A 185 -6.88 15.23 -16.52
N GLY A 186 -7.29 14.63 -17.63
CA GLY A 186 -6.78 14.95 -18.98
C GLY A 186 -7.72 14.45 -20.06
N PHE A 187 -7.28 14.44 -21.32
CA PHE A 187 -8.16 13.99 -22.40
C PHE A 187 -8.43 12.48 -22.29
N GLY A 188 -9.63 12.12 -21.80
CA GLY A 188 -10.02 10.73 -21.56
C GLY A 188 -9.46 10.12 -20.27
N ILE A 189 -8.84 10.93 -19.41
CA ILE A 189 -8.31 10.53 -18.10
C ILE A 189 -9.19 11.12 -17.00
N GLU A 190 -9.73 10.27 -16.14
CA GLU A 190 -10.52 10.70 -14.99
C GLU A 190 -9.61 11.37 -13.93
N PRO A 191 -10.01 12.52 -13.36
CA PRO A 191 -9.35 13.13 -12.21
C PRO A 191 -9.40 12.21 -10.98
N ILE A 192 -8.26 11.99 -10.32
CA ILE A 192 -8.13 11.04 -9.19
C ILE A 192 -7.21 11.63 -8.13
N SER A 193 -7.54 11.36 -6.86
CA SER A 193 -6.69 11.65 -5.71
C SER A 193 -6.26 10.35 -5.03
N TYR A 194 -4.98 10.27 -4.67
CA TYR A 194 -4.34 9.17 -3.97
C TYR A 194 -3.94 9.62 -2.57
N ILE A 195 -4.62 9.11 -1.56
CA ILE A 195 -4.24 9.31 -0.17
C ILE A 195 -3.24 8.21 0.19
N LEU A 196 -2.03 8.61 0.56
CA LEU A 196 -0.94 7.72 0.93
C LEU A 196 -0.63 7.86 2.42
N GLY A 197 -0.21 6.78 3.05
CA GLY A 197 0.07 6.77 4.49
C GLY A 197 0.80 5.51 4.97
N PRO A 198 1.02 5.39 6.29
CA PRO A 198 1.86 4.34 6.87
C PRO A 198 1.19 2.96 6.90
N ASP A 199 -0.15 2.92 6.90
CA ASP A 199 -0.95 1.69 6.79
C ASP A 199 -2.39 1.97 6.32
N ALA A 200 -3.09 0.92 5.90
CA ALA A 200 -4.44 1.00 5.37
C ALA A 200 -5.46 1.61 6.36
N PRO A 201 -5.43 1.29 7.67
CA PRO A 201 -6.24 1.97 8.68
C PRO A 201 -5.99 3.48 8.80
N ALA A 202 -4.74 3.94 8.73
CA ALA A 202 -4.38 5.35 8.78
C ALA A 202 -4.97 6.10 7.59
N VAL A 203 -4.76 5.58 6.38
CA VAL A 203 -5.33 6.14 5.14
C VAL A 203 -6.87 6.17 5.21
N ALA A 204 -7.50 5.12 5.73
CA ALA A 204 -8.95 5.08 5.87
C ALA A 204 -9.48 6.06 6.94
N THR A 205 -8.67 6.44 7.92
CA THR A 205 -9.02 7.43 8.95
C THR A 205 -8.99 8.85 8.39
N VAL A 206 -8.03 9.16 7.51
CA VAL A 206 -7.97 10.46 6.82
C VAL A 206 -9.28 10.75 6.08
N VAL A 207 -9.78 9.77 5.34
CA VAL A 207 -11.08 9.89 4.64
C VAL A 207 -12.25 10.08 5.61
N ARG A 208 -12.19 9.49 6.81
CA ARG A 208 -13.22 9.67 7.83
C ARG A 208 -13.31 11.11 8.31
N ASP A 209 -12.17 11.76 8.45
CA ASP A 209 -12.08 13.06 9.10
C ASP A 209 -12.54 14.20 8.17
N VAL A 210 -12.64 13.94 6.86
CA VAL A 210 -13.05 14.90 5.82
C VAL A 210 -14.45 14.62 5.23
N VAL A 211 -15.18 13.62 5.73
CA VAL A 211 -16.52 13.20 5.24
C VAL A 211 -17.59 13.30 6.33
#